data_AF-A0A7C4SS48-F1
#
_entry.id   AF-A0A7C4SS48-F1
#
_cell.length_a   1.000
_cell.length_b   1.000
_cell.length_c   1.000
_cell.angle_alpha   90.00
_cell.angle_beta   90.00
_cell.angle_gamma   90.00
#
_symmetry.space_group_name_H-M   'P 1'
#
loop_
_entity.id
_entity.type
_entity.pdbx_description
1 polymer ?
#
loop_
_entity_poly.entity_id
_entity_poly.type
_entity_poly.pdbx_seq_one_letter_code
_entity_poly.pdbx_strand_id
1 'polypeptide(L)'
;MLSGQHLPHTARFAVTSFLLNIGVDPEDIVKLFIKLPDANERITRYQVEHIAGLRGSKTKYTAPKCETLKTHGLCVEGGRFCGRIKHPLSYYKRAIRRIGGVGEGEKPEVPEKPIQEVLREGNTV
;
A
#
# COMPACT_ATOMS: atom_id res chain seq x y z
N MET A 1 -16.28 -9.40 11.51
CA MET A 1 -16.00 -10.58 10.64
C MET A 1 -14.88 -10.23 9.67
N LEU A 2 -13.63 -10.58 9.99
CA LEU A 2 -12.51 -10.56 9.03
C LEU A 2 -12.16 -12.01 8.69
N SER A 3 -13.11 -12.67 8.03
CA SER A 3 -13.00 -14.06 7.59
C SER A 3 -12.13 -14.12 6.34
N GLY A 4 -10.85 -14.52 6.42
CA GLY A 4 -10.06 -15.03 5.29
C GLY A 4 -10.21 -14.33 3.91
N GLN A 5 -10.44 -13.01 3.89
CA GLN A 5 -10.94 -12.33 2.71
C GLN A 5 -9.77 -12.03 1.77
N HIS A 6 -9.81 -12.64 0.59
CA HIS A 6 -8.96 -12.28 -0.54
C HIS A 6 -8.92 -10.76 -0.69
N LEU A 7 -7.71 -10.18 -0.71
CA LEU A 7 -7.59 -8.74 -0.87
C LEU A 7 -8.17 -8.33 -2.25
N PRO A 8 -9.15 -7.41 -2.32
CA PRO A 8 -9.76 -7.03 -3.59
C PRO A 8 -8.71 -6.60 -4.62
N HIS A 9 -8.92 -6.89 -5.90
CA HIS A 9 -7.98 -6.56 -6.97
C HIS A 9 -7.59 -5.07 -6.95
N THR A 10 -8.56 -4.18 -6.72
CA THR A 10 -8.32 -2.74 -6.61
C THR A 10 -7.48 -2.37 -5.39
N ALA A 11 -7.65 -3.06 -4.26
CA ALA A 11 -6.85 -2.85 -3.06
C ALA A 11 -5.40 -3.28 -3.29
N ARG A 12 -5.18 -4.45 -3.90
CA ARG A 12 -3.85 -4.93 -4.30
C ARG A 12 -3.16 -3.91 -5.21
N PHE A 13 -3.82 -3.46 -6.27
CA PHE A 13 -3.27 -2.46 -7.17
C PHE A 13 -2.93 -1.15 -6.45
N ALA A 14 -3.85 -0.63 -5.63
CA ALA A 14 -3.66 0.63 -4.92
C ALA A 14 -2.48 0.59 -3.94
N VAL A 15 -2.35 -0.49 -3.17
CA VAL A 15 -1.24 -0.69 -2.23
C VAL A 15 0.08 -0.86 -2.98
N THR A 16 0.13 -1.75 -3.96
CA THR A 16 1.35 -2.02 -4.74
C THR A 16 1.87 -0.76 -5.42
N SER A 17 1.01 -0.06 -6.16
CA SER A 17 1.40 1.18 -6.84
C SER A 17 1.86 2.26 -5.86
N PHE A 18 1.16 2.44 -4.74
CA PHE A 18 1.57 3.38 -3.68
C PHE A 18 2.95 3.05 -3.11
N LEU A 19 3.19 1.79 -2.72
CA LEU A 19 4.49 1.35 -2.16
C LEU A 19 5.63 1.54 -3.17
N LEU A 20 5.40 1.18 -4.44
CA LEU A 20 6.37 1.42 -5.52
C LEU A 20 6.65 2.91 -5.75
N ASN A 21 5.63 3.76 -5.59
CA ASN A 21 5.79 5.22 -5.75
C ASN A 21 6.57 5.87 -4.60
N ILE A 22 6.54 5.30 -3.39
CA ILE A 22 7.33 5.81 -2.25
C ILE A 22 8.72 5.17 -2.14
N GLY A 23 9.06 4.24 -3.04
CA GLY A 23 10.41 3.68 -3.17
C GLY A 23 10.63 2.30 -2.55
N VAL A 24 9.56 1.58 -2.19
CA VAL A 24 9.68 0.20 -1.70
C VAL A 24 10.10 -0.74 -2.83
N ASP A 25 10.93 -1.73 -2.50
CA ASP A 25 11.38 -2.73 -3.46
C ASP A 25 10.22 -3.60 -3.95
N PRO A 26 10.18 -3.94 -5.25
CA PRO A 26 9.27 -4.97 -5.75
C PRO A 26 9.36 -6.28 -4.95
N GLU A 27 10.56 -6.72 -4.57
CA GLU A 27 10.74 -7.98 -3.83
C GLU A 27 10.11 -7.91 -2.44
N ASP A 28 10.28 -6.79 -1.74
CA ASP A 28 9.73 -6.59 -0.40
C ASP A 28 8.20 -6.50 -0.45
N ILE A 29 7.64 -5.94 -1.52
CA ILE A 29 6.19 -5.92 -1.75
C ILE A 29 5.67 -7.34 -2.03
N VAL A 30 6.40 -8.16 -2.80
CA VAL A 30 6.03 -9.57 -3.02
C VAL A 30 6.00 -10.31 -1.67
N LYS A 31 7.05 -10.17 -0.86
CA LYS A 31 7.15 -10.75 0.49
C LYS A 31 5.98 -10.34 1.40
N LEU A 32 5.53 -9.08 1.30
CA LEU A 32 4.37 -8.59 2.04
C LEU A 32 3.08 -9.33 1.65
N PHE A 33 2.84 -9.51 0.36
CA PHE A 33 1.61 -10.14 -0.13
C PHE A 33 1.57 -11.65 0.07
N ILE A 34 2.69 -12.36 -0.02
CA ILE A 34 2.72 -13.83 0.18
C ILE A 34 2.39 -14.27 1.62
N LYS A 35 2.42 -13.34 2.59
CA LYS A 35 1.93 -13.59 3.96
C LYS A 35 0.39 -13.68 4.03
N LEU A 36 -0.32 -13.32 2.97
CA LEU A 36 -1.78 -13.46 2.91
C LEU A 36 -2.16 -14.92 2.59
N PRO A 37 -3.22 -15.46 3.23
CA PRO A 37 -3.58 -16.87 3.15
C PRO A 37 -3.95 -17.36 1.73
N ASP A 38 -4.24 -16.45 0.80
CA ASP A 38 -4.67 -16.72 -0.57
C ASP A 38 -3.62 -16.33 -1.64
N ALA A 39 -2.42 -15.92 -1.23
CA ALA A 39 -1.43 -15.39 -2.15
C ALA A 39 -0.62 -16.48 -2.85
N ASN A 40 -0.58 -16.41 -4.19
CA ASN A 40 0.32 -17.23 -5.01
C ASN A 40 1.55 -16.41 -5.40
N GLU A 41 2.74 -16.80 -4.93
CA GLU A 41 3.97 -16.04 -5.14
C GLU A 41 4.24 -15.71 -6.61
N ARG A 42 4.08 -16.67 -7.52
CA ARG A 42 4.36 -16.46 -8.96
C ARG A 42 3.44 -15.39 -9.56
N ILE A 43 2.16 -15.44 -9.21
CA ILE A 43 1.15 -14.47 -9.69
C ILE A 43 1.40 -13.10 -9.06
N THR A 44 1.65 -13.06 -7.76
CA THR A 44 1.96 -11.82 -7.02
C THR A 44 3.20 -11.13 -7.59
N ARG A 45 4.29 -11.88 -7.81
CA ARG A 45 5.52 -11.38 -8.41
C ARG A 45 5.27 -10.78 -9.78
N TYR A 46 4.54 -11.49 -10.65
CA TYR A 46 4.18 -10.98 -11.96
C TYR A 46 3.38 -9.67 -11.89
N GLN A 47 2.38 -9.58 -11.00
CA GLN A 47 1.57 -8.38 -10.81
C GLN A 47 2.41 -7.20 -10.32
N VAL A 48 3.27 -7.41 -9.32
CA VAL A 48 4.13 -6.36 -8.76
C VAL A 48 5.12 -5.87 -9.81
N GLU A 49 5.80 -6.77 -10.52
CA GLU A 49 6.75 -6.42 -11.59
C GLU A 49 6.06 -5.68 -12.74
N HIS A 50 4.84 -6.06 -13.11
CA HIS A 50 4.05 -5.35 -14.12
C HIS A 50 3.70 -3.92 -13.68
N ILE A 51 3.22 -3.74 -12.44
CA ILE A 51 2.89 -2.41 -11.90
C ILE A 51 4.16 -1.54 -11.79
N ALA A 52 5.31 -2.15 -11.48
CA ALA A 52 6.61 -1.49 -11.42
C ALA A 52 7.17 -1.08 -12.80
N GLY A 53 6.57 -1.54 -13.90
CA GLY A 53 7.08 -1.29 -15.26
C GLY A 53 8.25 -2.21 -15.64
N LEU A 54 8.47 -3.31 -14.92
CA LEU A 54 9.51 -4.30 -15.21
C LEU A 54 9.04 -5.40 -16.19
N ARG A 55 7.74 -5.45 -16.47
CA ARG A 55 7.10 -6.40 -17.41
C ARG A 55 6.15 -5.69 -18.36
N GLY A 56 5.81 -6.36 -19.47
CA GLY A 56 4.78 -5.89 -20.40
C GLY A 56 5.13 -4.56 -21.08
N SER A 57 4.21 -3.59 -21.00
CA SER A 57 4.32 -2.26 -21.63
C SER A 57 5.42 -1.36 -21.06
N LYS A 58 6.10 -1.80 -19.98
CA LYS A 58 7.09 -1.01 -19.22
C LYS A 58 6.53 0.28 -18.62
N THR A 59 5.21 0.40 -18.51
CA THR A 59 4.56 1.54 -17.85
C THR A 59 4.68 1.40 -16.35
N LYS A 60 5.34 2.36 -15.70
CA LYS A 60 5.31 2.47 -14.23
C LYS A 60 4.00 3.11 -13.79
N TYR A 61 3.16 2.36 -13.10
CA TYR A 61 1.86 2.85 -12.66
C TYR A 61 1.99 3.73 -11.40
N THR A 62 1.04 4.66 -11.26
CA THR A 62 0.94 5.53 -10.08
C THR A 62 -0.31 5.18 -9.28
N ALA A 63 -0.24 5.36 -7.96
CA ALA A 63 -1.36 5.18 -7.06
C ALA A 63 -2.62 5.93 -7.52
N PRO A 64 -3.81 5.32 -7.40
CA PRO A 64 -5.07 5.97 -7.77
C PRO A 64 -5.34 7.20 -6.87
N LYS A 65 -6.09 8.17 -7.41
CA LYS A 65 -6.49 9.39 -6.68
C LYS A 65 -7.40 9.07 -5.50
N CYS A 66 -7.47 9.96 -4.50
CA CYS A 66 -8.31 9.76 -3.31
C CYS A 66 -9.78 9.55 -3.64
N GLU A 67 -10.28 10.17 -4.71
CA GLU A 67 -11.66 9.96 -5.19
C GLU A 67 -11.90 8.52 -5.62
N THR A 68 -10.99 7.95 -6.42
CA THR A 68 -11.02 6.53 -6.81
C THR A 68 -10.91 5.62 -5.58
N LEU A 69 -9.99 5.90 -4.66
CA LEU A 69 -9.86 5.13 -3.41
C LEU A 69 -11.15 5.17 -2.59
N LYS A 70 -11.83 6.32 -2.54
CA LYS A 70 -13.10 6.49 -1.83
C LYS A 70 -14.22 5.68 -2.47
N THR A 71 -14.34 5.70 -3.80
CA THR A 71 -15.32 4.87 -4.54
C THR A 71 -15.15 3.38 -4.25
N HIS A 72 -13.90 2.92 -4.06
CA HIS A 72 -13.60 1.52 -3.74
C HIS A 72 -13.52 1.22 -2.23
N GLY A 73 -13.89 2.16 -1.36
CA GLY A 73 -13.89 1.95 0.09
C GLY A 73 -12.50 1.76 0.72
N LEU A 74 -11.44 2.22 0.05
CA LEU A 74 -10.05 2.04 0.47
C LEU A 74 -9.52 3.18 1.36
N CYS A 75 -10.31 4.24 1.55
CA CYS A 75 -9.95 5.34 2.44
C CYS A 75 -10.31 5.01 3.89
N VAL A 76 -9.35 5.12 4.80
CA VAL A 76 -9.58 5.04 6.25
C VAL A 76 -10.61 6.09 6.67
N GLU A 77 -11.67 5.67 7.37
CA GLU A 77 -12.80 6.52 7.76
C GLU A 77 -13.35 7.37 6.59
N GLY A 78 -13.39 6.82 5.38
CA GLY A 78 -13.86 7.54 4.19
C GLY A 78 -13.00 8.74 3.79
N GLY A 79 -11.79 8.86 4.34
CA GLY A 79 -10.86 9.95 4.06
C GLY A 79 -11.06 11.17 4.95
N ARG A 80 -11.69 11.01 6.13
CA ARG A 80 -11.93 12.09 7.09
C ARG A 80 -10.69 12.93 7.39
N PHE A 81 -9.53 12.29 7.47
CA PHE A 81 -8.25 12.94 7.80
C PHE A 81 -7.56 13.62 6.61
N CYS A 82 -8.04 13.40 5.38
CA CYS A 82 -7.40 13.90 4.17
C CYS A 82 -7.52 15.42 4.00
N GLY A 83 -8.57 16.05 4.56
CA GLY A 83 -8.85 17.48 4.36
C GLY A 83 -8.96 17.84 2.88
N ARG A 84 -8.12 18.78 2.41
CA ARG A 84 -8.08 19.22 0.99
C ARG A 84 -7.18 18.34 0.08
N ILE A 85 -6.60 17.27 0.59
CA ILE A 85 -5.65 16.43 -0.16
C ILE A 85 -6.38 15.50 -1.12
N LYS A 86 -5.98 15.53 -2.39
CA LYS A 86 -6.63 14.78 -3.49
C LYS A 86 -5.86 13.53 -3.93
N HIS A 87 -4.65 13.31 -3.41
CA HIS A 87 -3.79 12.19 -3.80
C HIS A 87 -3.13 11.51 -2.60
N PRO A 88 -3.08 10.16 -2.53
CA PRO A 88 -2.48 9.43 -1.41
C PRO A 88 -1.00 9.77 -1.21
N LEU A 89 -0.22 9.90 -2.29
CA LEU A 89 1.18 10.33 -2.20
C LEU A 89 1.35 11.73 -1.59
N SER A 90 0.44 12.66 -1.88
CA SER A 90 0.46 13.99 -1.26
C SER A 90 0.11 13.92 0.22
N TYR A 91 -0.80 13.01 0.60
CA TYR A 91 -1.12 12.74 2.00
C TYR A 91 0.11 12.22 2.75
N TYR A 92 0.77 11.20 2.19
CA TYR A 92 2.00 10.63 2.76
C TYR A 92 3.09 11.68 2.96
N LYS A 93 3.40 12.48 1.92
CA LYS A 93 4.37 13.57 2.02
C LYS A 93 4.03 14.58 3.12
N ARG A 94 2.74 14.94 3.28
CA ARG A 94 2.31 15.87 4.34
C ARG A 94 2.40 15.23 5.73
N ALA A 95 2.07 13.95 5.85
CA ALA A 95 2.14 13.21 7.10
C ALA A 95 3.59 13.14 7.62
N ILE A 96 4.55 12.77 6.78
CA ILE A 96 5.97 12.72 7.15
C ILE A 96 6.50 14.08 7.60
N ARG A 97 6.13 15.16 6.88
CA ARG A 97 6.52 16.52 7.27
C ARG A 97 5.99 16.92 8.65
N ARG A 98 4.83 16.41 9.05
CA ARG A 98 4.23 16.67 10.38
C ARG A 98 4.88 15.86 11.48
N ILE A 99 5.37 14.66 11.18
CA ILE A 99 5.98 13.74 12.16
C ILE A 99 7.43 14.14 12.48
N GLY A 100 8.06 15.00 11.68
CA GLY A 100 9.37 15.58 12.02
C GLY A 100 10.52 15.21 11.09
N GLY A 101 10.25 14.98 9.80
CA GLY A 101 11.28 14.94 8.76
C GLY A 101 12.00 13.59 8.66
N VAL A 102 11.83 12.94 7.51
CA VAL A 102 12.78 11.92 7.04
C VAL A 102 13.39 12.50 5.78
N GLY A 103 14.69 12.78 5.83
CA GLY A 103 15.49 13.11 4.66
C GLY A 103 15.39 11.99 3.63
N GLU A 104 15.55 12.34 2.37
CA GLU A 104 15.60 11.39 1.25
C GLU A 104 16.61 10.27 1.57
N GLY A 105 16.15 9.03 1.80
CA GLY A 105 17.07 7.89 1.88
C GLY A 105 16.66 6.65 2.68
N GLU A 106 15.78 6.73 3.68
CA GLU A 106 15.47 5.54 4.49
C GLU A 106 14.28 4.77 3.92
N LYS A 107 14.59 3.64 3.26
CA LYS A 107 13.63 2.68 2.71
C LYS A 107 12.75 2.20 3.88
N PRO A 108 11.42 2.32 3.83
CA PRO A 108 10.58 1.86 4.93
C PRO A 108 10.74 0.34 5.06
N GLU A 109 11.35 -0.11 6.15
CA GLU A 109 11.43 -1.52 6.50
C GLU A 109 10.02 -2.03 6.76
N VAL A 110 9.58 -2.98 5.94
CA VAL A 110 8.26 -3.61 6.09
C VAL A 110 8.30 -4.41 7.39
N PRO A 111 7.44 -4.11 8.38
CA PRO A 111 7.46 -4.84 9.64
C PRO A 111 7.28 -6.34 9.39
N GLU A 112 8.21 -7.14 9.91
CA GLU A 112 8.19 -8.59 9.71
C GLU A 112 7.02 -9.27 10.44
N LYS A 113 6.42 -8.57 11.41
CA LYS A 113 5.30 -9.05 12.21
C LYS A 113 4.02 -9.22 11.36
N PRO A 114 3.21 -10.26 11.60
CA PRO A 114 1.93 -10.44 10.92
C PRO A 114 1.05 -9.19 11.05
N ILE A 115 0.39 -8.75 9.95
CA ILE A 115 -0.55 -7.61 9.95
C ILE A 115 -1.65 -7.78 11.01
N GLN A 116 -1.99 -9.03 11.36
CA GLN A 116 -2.94 -9.38 12.42
C GLN A 116 -2.46 -8.97 13.84
N GLU A 117 -1.16 -8.80 14.04
CA GLU A 117 -0.55 -8.39 15.31
C GLU A 117 -0.55 -6.86 15.46
N VAL A 118 -0.27 -6.13 14.38
CA VAL A 118 -0.29 -4.65 14.35
C VAL A 118 -1.70 -4.09 14.58
N LEU A 119 -2.75 -4.78 14.11
CA LEU A 119 -4.14 -4.38 14.32
C LEU A 119 -4.66 -4.67 15.74
N ARG A 120 -3.93 -5.45 16.56
CA ARG A 120 -4.30 -5.74 17.95
C ARG A 120 -3.80 -4.68 18.94
N GLU A 121 -2.69 -4.01 18.64
CA GLU A 121 -2.10 -2.97 19.52
C GLU A 121 -2.87 -1.63 19.49
N GLY A 122 -3.80 -1.44 18.55
CA GLY A 122 -4.61 -0.23 18.43
C GLY A 122 -5.96 -0.23 19.16
N ASN A 123 -6.29 -1.29 19.92
CA ASN A 123 -7.60 -1.43 20.57
C ASN A 123 -7.47 -1.72 22.08
N THR A 124 -6.59 -0.98 22.76
CA THR A 124 -6.57 -0.86 24.22
C THR A 124 -6.66 0.62 24.60
N VAL A 125 -7.88 1.15 24.67
CA VAL A 125 -8.48 1.80 25.84
C VAL A 125 -9.99 1.55 25.78
#